data_AF-A0A816GY67-F1
#
_entry.id   AF-A0A816GY67-F1
#
_cell.length_a   1.000
_cell.length_b   1.000
_cell.length_c   1.000
_cell.angle_alpha   90.00
_cell.angle_beta   90.00
_cell.angle_gamma   90.00
#
_symmetry.space_group_name_H-M   'P 1'
#
loop_
_entity.id
_entity.type
_entity.pdbx_description
1 polymer ?
#
loop_
_entity_poly.entity_id
_entity_poly.type
_entity_poly.pdbx_seq_one_letter_code
_entity_poly.pdbx_strand_id
1 'polypeptide(L)'
;MIGVLSTALLISVLARKLELSRAEKYVHNFVLNMKLVKDRKHQASNVIKFVLKLWILRRKNQASSNEFLKAQRGLVRSMHFNQQIKQEQKKLVDNCVGMPELIIMQRDTNDKTYENTSTLIVMKGKIEKIEEKLCQIDQTMIDIQNSLRILSNQLAK
;
A
#
# COMPACT_ATOMS: atom_id res chain seq x y z
N MET A 1 -37.59 -15.03 28.39
CA MET A 1 -37.13 -13.87 27.58
C MET A 1 -36.20 -12.92 28.37
N ILE A 2 -36.48 -12.59 29.64
CA ILE A 2 -35.67 -11.63 30.43
C ILE A 2 -34.21 -12.07 30.66
N GLY A 3 -33.97 -13.38 30.89
CA GLY A 3 -32.61 -13.89 31.12
C GLY A 3 -31.66 -13.72 29.92
N VAL A 4 -32.16 -14.00 28.71
CA VAL A 4 -31.36 -13.90 27.47
C VAL A 4 -30.98 -12.45 27.18
N LEU A 5 -31.90 -11.50 27.40
CA LEU A 5 -31.64 -10.08 27.23
C LEU A 5 -30.60 -9.55 28.22
N SER A 6 -30.65 -9.99 29.48
CA SER A 6 -29.66 -9.64 30.51
C SER A 6 -28.26 -10.14 30.16
N THR A 7 -28.14 -11.39 29.70
CA THR A 7 -26.85 -11.96 29.27
C THR A 7 -26.31 -11.27 28.02
N ALA A 8 -27.15 -10.95 27.03
CA ALA A 8 -26.73 -10.21 25.84
C ALA A 8 -26.20 -8.80 26.19
N LEU A 9 -26.85 -8.12 27.14
CA LEU A 9 -26.44 -6.79 27.60
C LEU A 9 -25.10 -6.85 28.35
N LEU A 10 -24.91 -7.85 29.21
CA LEU A 10 -23.63 -8.13 29.88
C LEU A 10 -22.49 -8.39 28.87
N ILE A 11 -22.71 -9.26 27.89
CA ILE A 11 -21.70 -9.58 26.86
C ILE A 11 -21.32 -8.32 26.06
N SER A 12 -22.31 -7.49 25.70
CA SER A 12 -22.09 -6.24 24.98
C SER A 12 -21.23 -5.25 25.78
N VAL A 13 -21.52 -5.07 27.07
CA VAL A 13 -20.76 -4.19 27.95
C VAL A 13 -19.33 -4.71 28.16
N LEU A 14 -19.17 -6.02 28.38
CA LEU A 14 -17.87 -6.66 28.54
C LEU A 14 -17.02 -6.55 27.27
N ALA A 15 -17.59 -6.79 26.09
CA ALA A 15 -16.89 -6.65 24.82
C ALA A 15 -16.32 -5.24 24.64
N ARG A 16 -17.12 -4.21 24.92
CA ARG A 16 -16.69 -2.80 24.82
C ARG A 16 -15.62 -2.41 25.84
N LYS A 17 -15.57 -3.07 27.01
CA LYS A 17 -14.53 -2.86 28.03
C LYS A 17 -13.22 -3.60 27.71
N LEU A 18 -13.29 -4.68 26.93
CA LEU A 18 -12.13 -5.48 26.50
C LEU A 18 -11.50 -4.97 25.18
N GLU A 19 -12.25 -4.20 24.40
CA GLU A 19 -11.70 -3.52 23.23
C GLU A 19 -10.65 -2.48 23.65
N LEU A 20 -9.40 -2.70 23.25
CA LEU A 20 -8.33 -1.73 23.50
C LEU A 20 -8.69 -0.37 22.91
N SER A 21 -8.45 0.67 23.70
CA SER A 21 -8.47 2.05 23.21
C SER A 21 -7.49 2.21 22.05
N ARG A 22 -7.78 3.16 21.15
CA ARG A 22 -6.90 3.48 20.05
C ARG A 22 -5.47 3.82 20.51
N ALA A 23 -5.34 4.54 21.63
CA ALA A 23 -4.04 4.87 22.21
C ALA A 23 -3.31 3.62 22.71
N GLU A 24 -4.02 2.70 23.37
CA GLU A 24 -3.46 1.43 23.85
C GLU A 24 -3.01 0.54 22.70
N LYS A 25 -3.78 0.48 21.60
CA LYS A 25 -3.39 -0.24 20.37
C LYS A 25 -2.09 0.31 19.77
N TYR A 26 -1.91 1.63 19.74
CA TYR A 26 -0.66 2.23 19.27
C TYR A 26 0.53 1.88 20.15
N VAL A 27 0.37 1.98 21.48
CA VAL A 27 1.43 1.61 22.43
C VAL A 27 1.76 0.12 22.30
N HIS A 28 0.74 -0.73 22.19
CA HIS A 28 0.91 -2.17 22.03
C HIS A 28 1.66 -2.52 20.73
N ASN A 29 1.26 -1.95 19.60
CA ASN A 29 1.95 -2.15 18.32
C ASN A 29 3.38 -1.60 18.34
N PHE A 30 3.61 -0.47 19.01
CA PHE A 30 4.96 0.08 19.21
C PHE A 30 5.84 -0.88 20.02
N VAL A 31 5.34 -1.38 21.15
CA VAL A 31 6.06 -2.33 22.02
C VAL A 31 6.36 -3.64 21.27
N LEU A 32 5.38 -4.17 20.52
CA LEU A 32 5.57 -5.36 19.70
C LEU A 32 6.63 -5.14 18.61
N ASN A 33 6.59 -4.02 17.90
CA ASN A 33 7.60 -3.68 16.89
C ASN A 33 9.00 -3.57 17.49
N MET A 34 9.13 -2.93 18.65
CA MET A 34 10.42 -2.82 19.35
C MET A 34 10.97 -4.19 19.74
N LYS A 35 10.11 -5.10 20.23
CA LYS A 35 10.48 -6.48 20.53
C LYS A 35 10.96 -7.23 19.29
N LEU A 36 10.21 -7.19 18.18
CA LEU A 36 10.60 -7.88 16.95
C LEU A 36 11.93 -7.36 16.39
N VAL A 37 12.19 -6.04 16.46
CA VAL A 37 13.47 -5.46 16.04
C VAL A 37 14.62 -5.98 16.90
N LYS A 38 14.42 -6.07 18.23
CA LYS A 38 15.42 -6.63 19.15
C LYS A 38 15.69 -8.10 18.85
N ASP A 39 14.64 -8.89 18.67
CA ASP A 39 14.75 -10.33 18.38
C ASP A 39 15.40 -10.58 17.02
N ARG A 40 15.10 -9.76 16.00
CA ARG A 40 15.75 -9.81 14.69
C ARG A 40 17.26 -9.60 14.79
N LYS A 41 17.70 -8.58 15.56
CA LYS A 41 19.13 -8.31 15.79
C LYS A 41 19.80 -9.45 16.54
N HIS A 42 19.16 -9.98 17.58
CA HIS A 42 19.67 -11.11 18.34
C HIS A 42 19.87 -12.35 17.46
N GLN A 43 18.91 -12.63 16.59
CA GLN A 43 18.92 -13.83 15.76
C GLN A 43 19.86 -13.69 14.56
N ALA A 44 19.99 -12.50 13.99
CA ALA A 44 21.04 -12.20 13.01
C ALA A 44 22.45 -12.41 13.62
N SER A 45 22.66 -11.97 14.86
CA SER A 45 23.92 -12.23 15.60
C SER A 45 24.16 -13.73 15.79
N ASN A 46 23.13 -14.50 16.17
CA ASN A 46 23.24 -15.96 16.28
C ASN A 46 23.59 -16.63 14.93
N VAL A 47 22.98 -16.18 13.81
CA VAL A 47 23.33 -16.68 12.47
C VAL A 47 24.82 -16.48 12.19
N ILE A 48 25.34 -15.27 12.39
CA ILE A 48 26.77 -14.96 12.16
C ILE A 48 27.66 -15.82 13.07
N LYS A 49 27.30 -15.95 14.37
CA LYS A 49 28.02 -16.77 15.33
C LYS A 49 28.10 -18.24 14.89
N PHE A 50 27.00 -18.83 14.43
CA PHE A 50 26.98 -20.21 13.98
C PHE A 50 27.71 -20.40 12.65
N VAL A 51 27.59 -19.46 11.70
CA VAL A 51 28.35 -19.49 10.44
C VAL A 51 29.85 -19.46 10.71
N LEU A 52 30.31 -18.54 11.56
CA LEU A 52 31.72 -18.43 11.93
C LEU A 52 32.20 -19.73 12.61
N LYS A 53 31.43 -20.26 13.56
CA LYS A 53 31.77 -21.53 14.23
C LYS A 53 31.87 -22.69 13.23
N LEU A 54 30.94 -22.76 12.27
CA LEU A 54 30.95 -23.79 11.23
C LEU A 54 32.20 -23.69 10.35
N TRP A 55 32.59 -22.47 9.98
CA TRP A 55 33.80 -22.22 9.20
C TRP A 55 35.07 -22.64 9.94
N ILE A 56 35.21 -22.28 11.23
CA ILE A 56 36.35 -22.67 12.06
C ILE A 56 36.45 -24.20 12.18
N LEU A 57 35.33 -24.88 12.47
CA LEU A 57 35.30 -26.34 12.62
C LEU A 57 35.64 -27.05 11.31
N ARG A 58 35.16 -26.54 10.18
CA ARG A 58 35.52 -27.06 8.85
C ARG A 58 37.01 -26.91 8.58
N ARG A 59 37.61 -25.76 8.94
CA ARG A 59 39.06 -25.52 8.78
C ARG A 59 39.92 -26.45 9.65
N LYS A 60 39.41 -26.90 10.79
CA LYS A 60 40.07 -27.88 11.68
C LYS A 60 39.85 -29.34 11.24
N ASN A 61 39.26 -29.59 10.07
CA ASN A 61 38.84 -30.92 9.60
C ASN A 61 37.88 -31.66 10.57
N GLN A 62 37.14 -30.92 11.39
CA GLN A 62 36.18 -31.45 12.38
C GLN A 62 34.73 -31.39 11.86
N ALA A 63 34.53 -31.64 10.57
CA ALA A 63 33.22 -31.56 9.92
C ALA A 63 32.23 -32.65 10.41
N SER A 64 32.72 -33.78 10.92
CA SER A 64 31.92 -34.86 11.48
C SER A 64 31.73 -34.75 13.01
N SER A 65 32.28 -33.71 13.64
CA SER A 65 32.17 -33.56 15.10
C SER A 65 30.73 -33.30 15.54
N ASN A 66 30.35 -33.82 16.71
CA ASN A 66 29.08 -33.49 17.36
C ASN A 66 28.89 -31.97 17.53
N GLU A 67 29.98 -31.21 17.67
CA GLU A 67 29.93 -29.76 17.75
C GLU A 67 29.55 -29.10 16.41
N PHE A 68 29.98 -29.68 15.29
CA PHE A 68 29.62 -29.23 13.95
C PHE A 68 28.12 -29.41 13.72
N LEU A 69 27.57 -30.58 14.08
CA LEU A 69 26.14 -30.87 13.99
C LEU A 69 25.30 -29.96 14.91
N LYS A 70 25.80 -29.63 16.11
CA LYS A 70 25.13 -28.68 17.01
C LYS A 70 25.14 -27.26 16.41
N ALA A 71 26.26 -26.81 15.85
CA ALA A 71 26.37 -25.50 15.22
C ALA A 71 25.49 -25.39 13.96
N GLN A 72 25.45 -26.42 13.12
CA GLN A 72 24.61 -26.48 11.93
C GLN A 72 23.11 -26.46 12.29
N ARG A 73 22.68 -27.26 13.27
CA ARG A 73 21.29 -27.23 13.75
C ARG A 73 20.92 -25.87 14.35
N GLY A 74 21.84 -25.27 15.12
CA GLY A 74 21.69 -23.92 15.65
C GLY A 74 21.51 -22.87 14.54
N LEU A 75 22.32 -22.97 13.48
CA LEU A 75 22.24 -22.09 12.31
C LEU A 75 20.87 -22.16 11.64
N VAL A 76 20.42 -23.37 11.30
CA VAL A 76 19.13 -23.60 10.64
C VAL A 76 17.98 -23.08 11.51
N ARG A 77 18.03 -23.33 12.83
CA ARG A 77 17.02 -22.81 13.77
C ARG A 77 17.00 -21.28 13.78
N SER A 78 18.15 -20.62 13.85
CA SER A 78 18.22 -19.15 13.84
C SER A 78 17.76 -18.56 12.50
N MET A 79 18.04 -19.20 11.37
CA MET A 79 17.53 -18.79 10.06
C MET A 79 16.00 -18.89 10.00
N HIS A 80 15.43 -20.02 10.41
CA HIS A 80 13.96 -20.17 10.46
C HIS A 80 13.31 -19.16 11.40
N PHE A 81 13.87 -18.94 12.58
CA PHE A 81 13.32 -17.97 13.52
C PHE A 81 13.44 -16.54 12.98
N ASN A 82 14.51 -16.21 12.25
CA ASN A 82 14.62 -14.91 11.55
C ASN A 82 13.51 -14.74 10.49
N GLN A 83 13.18 -15.79 9.75
CA GLN A 83 12.06 -15.79 8.80
C GLN A 83 10.70 -15.63 9.50
N GLN A 84 10.50 -16.27 10.64
CA GLN A 84 9.30 -16.11 11.47
C GLN A 84 9.15 -14.66 11.95
N ILE A 85 10.21 -14.06 12.51
CA ILE A 85 10.20 -12.64 12.91
C ILE A 85 9.87 -11.74 11.71
N LYS A 86 10.40 -12.03 10.51
CA LYS A 86 10.08 -11.26 9.29
C LYS A 86 8.60 -11.38 8.92
N GLN A 87 7.99 -12.56 9.08
CA GLN A 87 6.56 -12.75 8.82
C GLN A 87 5.70 -12.05 9.87
N GLU A 88 6.06 -12.13 11.14
CA GLU A 88 5.38 -11.40 12.23
C GLU A 88 5.46 -9.89 12.03
N GLN A 89 6.60 -9.39 11.55
CA GLN A 89 6.77 -7.98 11.22
C GLN A 89 5.83 -7.53 10.09
N LYS A 90 5.61 -8.36 9.06
CA LYS A 90 4.61 -8.07 8.01
C LYS A 90 3.19 -7.98 8.59
N LYS A 91 2.81 -8.95 9.43
CA LYS A 91 1.49 -8.94 10.09
C LYS A 91 1.27 -7.70 10.96
N LEU A 92 2.31 -7.21 11.66
CA LEU A 92 2.20 -5.96 12.41
C LEU A 92 2.05 -4.74 11.52
N VAL A 93 2.69 -4.70 10.36
CA VAL A 93 2.51 -3.63 9.37
C VAL A 93 1.08 -3.64 8.83
N ASP A 94 0.55 -4.82 8.48
CA ASP A 94 -0.82 -4.97 7.99
C ASP A 94 -1.87 -4.56 9.05
N ASN A 95 -1.56 -4.74 10.35
CA ASN A 95 -2.39 -4.27 11.47
C ASN A 95 -2.18 -2.78 11.83
N CYS A 96 -1.17 -2.14 11.24
CA CYS A 96 -0.76 -0.75 11.49
C CYS A 96 -1.24 0.22 10.41
N VAL A 97 -2.22 -0.15 9.56
CA VAL A 97 -2.91 0.77 8.65
C VAL A 97 -3.73 1.78 9.48
N GLY A 98 -3.01 2.70 10.12
CA GLY A 98 -3.51 3.79 10.93
C GLY A 98 -3.39 5.12 10.19
N MET A 99 -3.95 6.17 10.79
CA MET A 99 -4.02 7.53 10.25
C MET A 99 -2.78 8.06 9.51
N PRO A 100 -1.52 7.78 9.91
CA PRO A 100 -0.36 8.27 9.18
C PRO A 100 -0.30 7.79 7.72
N GLU A 101 -0.71 6.54 7.46
CA GLU A 101 -0.72 5.97 6.12
C GLU A 101 -1.95 6.43 5.34
N LEU A 102 -3.10 6.67 6.01
CA LEU A 102 -4.24 7.38 5.42
C LEU A 102 -3.89 8.82 5.01
N ILE A 103 -3.07 9.53 5.80
CA ILE A 103 -2.61 10.89 5.48
C ILE A 103 -1.67 10.87 4.27
N ILE A 104 -0.78 9.89 4.17
CA ILE A 104 0.09 9.70 2.99
C ILE A 104 -0.77 9.36 1.76
N MET A 105 -1.71 8.41 1.90
CA MET A 105 -2.61 8.02 0.82
C MET A 105 -3.50 9.18 0.36
N GLN A 106 -3.99 9.99 1.30
CA GLN A 106 -4.78 11.18 1.01
C GLN A 106 -3.93 12.26 0.34
N ARG A 107 -2.66 12.44 0.74
CA ARG A 107 -1.72 13.34 0.06
C ARG A 107 -1.47 12.90 -1.39
N ASP A 108 -1.12 11.64 -1.61
CA ASP A 108 -0.89 11.09 -2.95
C ASP A 108 -2.15 11.16 -3.83
N THR A 109 -3.33 10.96 -3.21
CA THR A 109 -4.61 11.11 -3.91
C THR A 109 -4.85 12.57 -4.28
N ASN A 110 -4.54 13.51 -3.38
CA ASN A 110 -4.70 14.93 -3.61
C ASN A 110 -3.77 15.42 -4.74
N ASP A 111 -2.52 15.00 -4.74
CA ASP A 111 -1.53 15.31 -5.78
C ASP A 111 -2.00 14.80 -7.15
N LYS A 112 -2.48 13.56 -7.22
CA LYS A 112 -3.08 13.00 -8.45
C LYS A 112 -4.33 13.77 -8.89
N THR A 113 -5.17 14.24 -7.98
CA THR A 113 -6.31 15.09 -8.35
C THR A 113 -5.87 16.46 -8.86
N TYR A 114 -4.80 17.05 -8.33
CA TYR A 114 -4.24 18.29 -8.88
C TYR A 114 -3.69 18.09 -10.30
N GLU A 115 -2.97 16.99 -10.54
CA GLU A 115 -2.51 16.65 -11.88
C GLU A 115 -3.71 16.44 -12.82
N ASN A 116 -4.71 15.64 -12.43
CA ASN A 116 -5.91 15.39 -13.21
C ASN A 116 -6.68 16.68 -13.51
N THR A 117 -6.90 17.56 -12.52
CA THR A 117 -7.56 18.85 -12.74
C THR A 117 -6.79 19.74 -13.72
N SER A 118 -5.46 19.77 -13.65
CA SER A 118 -4.65 20.49 -14.64
C SER A 118 -4.84 19.91 -16.05
N THR A 119 -4.88 18.58 -16.19
CA THR A 119 -5.13 17.94 -17.49
C THR A 119 -6.54 18.22 -18.03
N LEU A 120 -7.53 18.29 -17.13
CA LEU A 120 -8.92 18.64 -17.49
C LEU A 120 -9.02 20.09 -17.98
N ILE A 121 -8.30 21.03 -17.36
CA ILE A 121 -8.25 22.42 -17.84
C ILE A 121 -7.66 22.49 -19.25
N VAL A 122 -6.57 21.76 -19.51
CA VAL A 122 -5.96 21.69 -20.85
C VAL A 122 -6.91 21.04 -21.86
N MET A 123 -7.61 19.96 -21.49
CA MET A 123 -8.61 19.33 -22.34
C MET A 123 -9.77 20.29 -22.64
N LYS A 124 -10.28 21.01 -21.63
CA LYS A 124 -11.36 21.98 -21.83
C LYS A 124 -10.97 23.05 -22.84
N GLY A 125 -9.76 23.62 -22.74
CA GLY A 125 -9.28 24.59 -23.72
C GLY A 125 -9.10 24.02 -25.13
N LYS A 126 -8.82 22.71 -25.26
CA LYS A 126 -8.83 22.03 -26.58
C LYS A 126 -10.25 21.86 -27.13
N ILE A 127 -11.23 21.55 -26.26
CA ILE A 127 -12.63 21.43 -26.65
C ILE A 127 -13.17 22.78 -27.12
N GLU A 128 -12.91 23.87 -26.39
CA GLU A 128 -13.30 25.23 -26.79
C GLU A 128 -12.75 25.59 -28.19
N LYS A 129 -11.49 25.25 -28.48
CA LYS A 129 -10.91 25.44 -29.83
C LYS A 129 -11.59 24.60 -30.91
N ILE A 130 -12.02 23.38 -30.59
CA ILE A 130 -12.76 22.53 -31.53
C ILE A 130 -14.14 23.13 -31.79
N GLU A 131 -14.81 23.64 -30.77
CA GLU A 131 -16.11 24.33 -30.89
C GLU A 131 -15.99 25.58 -31.79
N GLU A 132 -14.95 26.40 -31.60
CA GLU A 132 -14.67 27.54 -32.49
C GLU A 132 -14.47 27.11 -33.95
N LYS A 133 -13.71 26.02 -34.17
CA LYS A 133 -13.45 25.49 -35.52
C LYS A 133 -14.72 24.94 -36.16
N LEU A 134 -15.59 24.29 -35.39
CA LEU A 134 -16.89 23.81 -35.88
C LEU A 134 -17.79 24.97 -36.29
N CYS A 135 -17.82 26.05 -35.50
CA CYS A 135 -18.59 27.26 -35.85
C CYS A 135 -18.05 27.93 -37.14
N GLN A 136 -16.71 27.97 -37.32
CA GLN A 136 -16.10 28.45 -38.56
C GLN A 136 -16.51 27.59 -39.76
N ILE A 137 -16.50 26.26 -39.62
CA ILE A 137 -16.93 25.34 -40.68
C ILE A 137 -18.41 25.56 -41.02
N ASP A 138 -19.27 25.70 -40.02
CA ASP A 138 -20.70 25.93 -40.22
C ASP A 138 -20.94 27.22 -41.02
N GLN A 139 -20.25 28.30 -40.67
CA GLN A 139 -20.32 29.56 -41.41
C GLN A 139 -19.88 29.40 -42.88
N THR A 140 -18.78 28.70 -43.13
CA THR A 140 -18.33 28.46 -44.51
C THR A 140 -19.30 27.58 -45.30
N MET A 141 -19.99 26.62 -44.67
CA MET A 141 -21.03 25.83 -45.34
C MET A 141 -22.22 26.70 -45.74
N ILE A 142 -22.65 27.62 -44.88
CA ILE A 142 -23.71 28.59 -45.19
C ILE A 142 -23.30 29.45 -46.39
N ASP A 143 -22.07 29.95 -46.41
CA ASP A 143 -21.55 30.78 -47.51
C ASP A 143 -21.52 30.00 -48.85
N ILE A 144 -21.10 28.73 -48.81
CA ILE A 144 -21.13 27.84 -49.97
C ILE A 144 -22.57 27.58 -50.43
N GLN A 145 -23.50 27.30 -49.51
CA GLN A 145 -24.93 27.09 -49.84
C GLN A 145 -25.53 28.32 -50.52
N ASN A 146 -25.24 29.53 -50.00
CA ASN A 146 -25.69 30.78 -50.60
C ASN A 146 -25.12 30.98 -52.00
N SER A 147 -23.83 30.70 -52.19
CA SER A 147 -23.15 30.79 -53.48
C SER A 147 -23.76 29.83 -54.52
N LEU A 148 -24.02 28.57 -54.13
CA LEU A 148 -24.69 27.58 -54.97
C LEU A 148 -26.13 27.99 -55.32
N ARG A 149 -26.85 28.61 -54.38
CA ARG A 149 -28.22 29.10 -54.61
C ARG A 149 -28.25 30.24 -55.63
N ILE A 150 -27.28 31.15 -55.59
CA ILE A 150 -27.13 32.23 -56.57
C ILE A 150 -26.83 31.65 -57.96
N LEU A 151 -25.88 30.70 -58.06
CA LEU A 151 -25.55 30.03 -59.31
C LEU A 151 -26.75 29.28 -59.91
N SER A 152 -27.51 28.56 -59.07
CA SER A 152 -28.75 27.87 -59.48
C SER A 152 -29.78 28.84 -60.07
N ASN A 153 -30.00 29.98 -59.40
CA ASN A 153 -30.94 31.00 -59.88
C ASN A 153 -30.49 31.68 -61.20
N GLN A 154 -29.18 31.74 -61.46
CA GLN A 154 -28.66 32.24 -62.74
C GLN A 154 -28.83 31.24 -63.89
N LEU A 155 -28.82 29.93 -63.59
CA LEU A 155 -28.97 28.86 -64.57
C LEU A 155 -30.45 28.58 -64.95
N ALA A 156 -31.40 29.04 -64.12
CA ALA A 156 -32.84 28.91 -64.34
C ALA A 156 -33.47 30.06 -65.13
N LYS A 157 -32.67 31.04 -65.57
CA LYS A 157 -33.04 32.13 -66.51
C LYS A 157 -32.55 31.82 -67.90
#